data_AF-A0A5C7TKK3-F1
#
_entry.id   AF-A0A5C7TKK3-F1
#
_cell.length_a   1.000
_cell.length_b   1.000
_cell.length_c   1.000
_cell.angle_alpha   90.00
_cell.angle_beta   90.00
_cell.angle_gamma   90.00
#
_symmetry.space_group_name_H-M   'P 1'
#
loop_
_entity.id
_entity.type
_entity.pdbx_description
1 polymer ?
#
loop_
_entity_poly.entity_id
_entity_poly.type
_entity_poly.pdbx_seq_one_letter_code
_entity_poly.pdbx_strand_id
1 'polypeptide(L)'
;MNEVMQAFQNASPLFWATVIPLVLFIWFLPVILAAFFNRPHLKYIAIAAVPAGMSFIAWGALLVWACSGKVTGRFAQKFGNLPK
;
A
#
# COMPACT_ATOMS: atom_id res chain seq x y z
N MET A 1 13.41 -28.59 2.83
CA MET A 1 14.26 -27.37 2.91
C MET A 1 15.23 -27.26 1.73
N ASN A 2 15.86 -28.36 1.31
CA ASN A 2 16.77 -28.38 0.16
C ASN A 2 16.11 -28.06 -1.19
N GLU A 3 14.87 -28.52 -1.41
CA GLU A 3 14.14 -28.29 -2.67
C GLU A 3 13.82 -26.81 -2.92
N VAL A 4 13.38 -26.10 -1.86
CA VAL A 4 13.10 -24.66 -1.95
C VAL A 4 14.38 -23.90 -2.30
N MET A 5 15.50 -24.22 -1.64
CA MET A 5 16.79 -23.59 -1.93
C MET A 5 17.25 -23.86 -3.37
N GLN A 6 17.08 -25.09 -3.86
CA GLN A 6 17.39 -25.45 -5.25
C GLN A 6 16.51 -24.69 -6.25
N ALA A 7 15.23 -24.46 -5.93
CA ALA A 7 14.34 -23.68 -6.78
C ALA A 7 14.80 -22.21 -6.91
N PHE A 8 15.27 -21.60 -5.83
CA PHE A 8 15.82 -20.24 -5.86
C PHE A 8 17.18 -20.16 -6.58
N GLN A 9 18.04 -21.16 -6.41
CA GLN A 9 19.35 -21.21 -7.07
C GLN A 9 19.24 -21.38 -8.59
N ASN A 10 18.22 -22.10 -9.07
CA ASN A 10 17.99 -22.34 -10.49
C ASN A 10 16.90 -21.43 -11.09
N ALA A 11 16.48 -20.40 -10.36
CA ALA A 11 15.44 -19.48 -10.83
C ALA A 11 15.94 -18.66 -12.03
N SER A 12 15.15 -18.63 -13.10
CA SER A 12 15.50 -17.92 -14.33
C SER A 12 15.45 -16.40 -14.15
N PRO A 13 16.13 -15.62 -15.00
CA PRO A 13 16.01 -14.16 -14.99
C PRO A 13 14.56 -13.67 -15.18
N LEU A 14 13.77 -14.38 -15.99
CA LEU A 14 12.35 -14.06 -16.21
C LEU A 14 11.50 -14.27 -14.95
N PHE A 15 11.82 -15.28 -14.14
CA PHE A 15 11.18 -15.49 -12.85
C PHE A 15 11.41 -14.27 -11.93
N TRP A 16 12.65 -13.81 -11.80
CA TRP A 16 12.96 -12.65 -10.96
C TRP A 16 12.35 -11.35 -11.50
N ALA A 17 12.36 -11.17 -12.83
CA ALA A 17 11.75 -10.03 -13.50
C ALA A 17 10.23 -9.94 -13.32
N THR A 18 9.57 -11.05 -12.96
CA THR A 18 8.10 -11.08 -12.70
C THR A 18 7.79 -11.03 -11.21
N VAL A 19 8.51 -11.80 -10.39
CA VAL A 19 8.27 -11.90 -8.94
C VAL A 19 8.60 -10.60 -8.22
N ILE A 20 9.73 -9.95 -8.55
CA ILE A 20 10.14 -8.72 -7.86
C ILE A 20 9.09 -7.60 -8.04
N PRO A 21 8.62 -7.29 -9.26
CA PRO A 21 7.56 -6.29 -9.44
C PRO A 21 6.25 -6.66 -8.73
N LEU A 22 5.85 -7.93 -8.75
CA LEU A 22 4.61 -8.37 -8.09
C LEU A 22 4.70 -8.19 -6.57
N VAL A 23 5.83 -8.57 -5.98
CA VAL A 23 6.08 -8.37 -4.54
C VAL A 23 6.04 -6.88 -4.20
N LEU A 24 6.72 -6.03 -4.97
CA LEU A 24 6.69 -4.59 -4.76
C LEU A 24 5.28 -4.01 -4.92
N PHE A 25 4.52 -4.48 -5.90
CA PHE A 25 3.15 -4.05 -6.14
C PHE A 25 2.24 -4.34 -4.93
N ILE A 26 2.35 -5.55 -4.35
CA ILE A 26 1.59 -5.93 -3.15
C ILE A 26 2.11 -5.16 -1.92
N TRP A 27 3.43 -5.07 -1.75
CA TRP A 27 4.06 -4.38 -0.62
C TRP A 27 3.63 -2.91 -0.54
N PHE A 28 3.59 -2.22 -1.68
CA PHE A 28 3.23 -0.81 -1.78
C PHE A 28 1.76 -0.57 -2.17
N LEU A 29 0.90 -1.59 -2.08
CA LEU A 29 -0.54 -1.46 -2.33
C LEU A 29 -1.21 -0.30 -1.57
N PRO A 30 -0.92 -0.03 -0.28
CA PRO A 30 -1.50 1.11 0.43
C PRO A 30 -1.16 2.47 -0.22
N VAL A 31 0.04 2.60 -0.79
CA VAL A 31 0.48 3.83 -1.47
C VAL A 31 -0.31 4.04 -2.75
N ILE A 32 -0.50 2.97 -3.52
CA ILE A 32 -1.31 2.98 -4.74
C ILE A 32 -2.73 3.43 -4.40
N LEU A 33 -3.35 2.83 -3.38
CA LEU A 33 -4.69 3.23 -2.93
C LEU A 33 -4.74 4.69 -2.48
N ALA A 34 -3.75 5.16 -1.72
CA ALA A 34 -3.69 6.54 -1.24
C ALA A 34 -3.63 7.55 -2.40
N ALA A 35 -2.97 7.22 -3.52
CA ALA A 35 -2.90 8.11 -4.68
C ALA A 35 -4.29 8.39 -5.30
N PHE A 36 -5.25 7.48 -5.14
CA PHE A 36 -6.63 7.64 -5.63
C PHE A 36 -7.61 8.09 -4.54
N PHE A 37 -7.41 7.67 -3.30
CA PHE A 37 -8.39 7.82 -2.23
C PHE A 37 -7.97 8.79 -1.11
N ASN A 38 -6.67 9.04 -0.91
CA ASN A 38 -6.16 9.87 0.18
C ASN A 38 -4.88 10.65 -0.22
N ARG A 39 -4.97 11.40 -1.34
CA ARG A 39 -3.87 12.20 -1.89
C ARG A 39 -3.16 13.11 -0.88
N PRO A 40 -3.88 13.80 0.05
CA PRO A 40 -3.21 14.67 1.03
C PRO A 40 -2.23 13.94 1.94
N HIS A 41 -2.49 12.66 2.24
CA HIS A 41 -1.65 11.84 3.13
C HIS A 41 -0.73 10.87 2.38
N LEU A 42 -0.68 10.92 1.04
CA LEU A 42 0.10 10.01 0.21
C LEU A 42 1.56 9.89 0.66
N LYS A 43 2.22 11.03 0.96
CA LYS A 43 3.62 11.05 1.41
C LYS A 43 3.84 10.29 2.72
N TYR A 44 2.91 10.38 3.66
CA TYR A 44 3.02 9.73 4.97
C TYR A 44 2.79 8.22 4.82
N ILE A 45 1.79 7.84 4.02
CA ILE A 45 1.50 6.44 3.73
C ILE A 45 2.66 5.80 2.96
N ALA A 46 3.30 6.52 2.03
CA ALA A 46 4.48 6.04 1.29
C ALA A 46 5.67 5.75 2.21
N ILE A 47 5.99 6.66 3.13
CA ILE A 47 7.08 6.46 4.11
C ILE A 47 6.73 5.31 5.06
N ALA A 48 5.50 5.23 5.53
CA ALA A 48 5.06 4.19 6.45
C ALA A 48 4.98 2.80 5.80
N ALA A 49 4.73 2.70 4.50
CA ALA A 49 4.65 1.43 3.78
C ALA A 49 5.99 0.66 3.77
N VAL A 50 7.12 1.38 3.85
CA VAL A 50 8.46 0.76 3.89
C VAL A 50 8.62 -0.16 5.11
N PRO A 51 8.44 0.30 6.37
CA PRO A 51 8.46 -0.59 7.54
C PRO A 51 7.16 -1.39 7.73
N ALA A 52 6.00 -0.90 7.29
CA ALA A 52 4.72 -1.55 7.57
C ALA A 52 4.59 -2.93 6.91
N GLY A 53 5.25 -3.19 5.79
CA GLY A 53 5.23 -4.54 5.20
C GLY A 53 5.88 -5.62 6.08
N MET A 54 6.58 -5.23 7.16
CA MET A 54 7.09 -6.16 8.17
C MET A 54 6.03 -6.62 9.18
N SER A 55 4.84 -6.00 9.19
CA SER A 55 3.74 -6.33 10.12
C SER A 55 2.39 -6.28 9.42
N PHE A 56 1.69 -7.40 9.37
CA PHE A 56 0.35 -7.49 8.76
C PHE A 56 -0.65 -6.51 9.36
N ILE A 57 -0.56 -6.22 10.67
CA ILE A 57 -1.45 -5.26 11.33
C ILE A 57 -1.16 -3.84 10.87
N ALA A 58 0.11 -3.44 10.84
CA ALA A 58 0.51 -2.11 10.36
C ALA A 58 0.15 -1.93 8.88
N TRP A 59 0.40 -2.95 8.06
CA TRP A 59 0.04 -2.97 6.65
C TRP A 59 -1.48 -2.84 6.45
N GLY A 60 -2.27 -3.60 7.22
CA GLY A 60 -3.74 -3.51 7.20
C GLY A 60 -4.26 -2.13 7.64
N ALA A 61 -3.67 -1.53 8.67
CA ALA A 61 -4.03 -0.19 9.11
C ALA A 61 -3.75 0.87 8.02
N LEU A 62 -2.63 0.75 7.29
CA LEU A 62 -2.34 1.62 6.15
C LEU A 62 -3.34 1.47 5.01
N LEU A 63 -3.84 0.26 4.73
CA LEU A 63 -4.89 0.06 3.73
C LEU A 63 -6.17 0.81 4.10
N VAL A 64 -6.62 0.68 5.35
CA VAL A 64 -7.81 1.39 5.83
C VAL A 64 -7.59 2.90 5.75
N TRP A 65 -6.43 3.39 6.19
CA TRP A 65 -6.11 4.81 6.15
C TRP A 65 -6.00 5.35 4.72
N ALA A 66 -5.42 4.58 3.80
CA ALA A 66 -5.37 4.91 2.37
C ALA A 66 -6.75 5.08 1.76
N CYS A 67 -7.73 4.24 2.13
CA CYS A 67 -9.10 4.32 1.62
C CYS A 67 -9.96 5.41 2.28
N SER A 68 -9.57 5.92 3.44
CA SER A 68 -10.40 6.82 4.26
C SER A 68 -10.51 8.26 3.74
N GLY A 69 -9.60 8.71 2.87
CA GLY A 69 -9.54 10.13 2.45
C GLY A 69 -10.75 10.65 1.65
N LYS A 70 -11.48 9.79 0.93
CA LYS A 70 -12.73 10.19 0.27
C LYS A 70 -13.87 10.45 1.25
N VAL A 71 -13.87 9.77 2.40
CA VAL A 71 -14.91 9.89 3.43
C VAL A 71 -14.78 11.24 4.13
N THR A 72 -13.56 11.62 4.50
CA THR A 72 -13.28 12.90 5.17
C THR A 72 -13.55 14.10 4.26
N GLY A 73 -13.20 14.03 2.97
CA GLY A 73 -13.49 15.10 2.00
C GLY A 73 -14.98 15.36 1.82
N ARG A 74 -15.81 14.31 1.73
CA ARG A 74 -17.27 14.43 1.64
C ARG A 74 -17.90 15.04 2.89
N PHE A 75 -17.41 14.64 4.07
CA PHE A 75 -17.85 15.23 5.34
C PHE A 75 -17.47 16.72 5.42
N ALA A 76 -16.21 17.07 5.13
CA ALA A 76 -15.76 18.46 5.17
C ALA A 76 -16.58 19.36 4.24
N GLN A 77 -16.88 18.90 3.02
CA GLN A 77 -17.75 19.64 2.09
C GLN A 77 -19.19 19.78 2.62
N LYS A 78 -19.76 18.73 3.21
CA LYS A 78 -21.14 18.72 3.69
C LYS A 78 -21.35 19.65 4.90
N PHE A 79 -20.40 19.67 5.83
CA PHE A 79 -20.51 20.47 7.06
C PHE A 79 -19.92 21.88 6.91
N GLY A 80 -19.00 22.10 5.97
CA GLY A 80 -18.48 23.44 5.66
C GLY A 80 -19.48 24.34 4.92
N ASN A 81 -20.46 23.76 4.22
CA ASN A 81 -21.50 24.48 3.50
C ASN A 81 -22.80 24.69 4.32
N LEU A 82 -22.81 24.38 5.62
CA LEU A 82 -23.95 24.69 6.48
C LEU A 82 -24.02 26.20 6.72
N PRO A 83 -25.19 26.85 6.54
CA PRO A 83 -25.37 28.25 6.92
C PRO A 83 -25.12 28.38 8.43
N LYS A 84 -24.27 29.35 8.80
CA LYS A 84 -23.96 29.68 10.19
C LYS A 84 -25.09 30.45 10.85
#